data_AF-A0A6J2TNI7-F1
#
_entry.id   AF-A0A6J2TNI7-F1
#
_cell.length_a   1.000
_cell.length_b   1.000
_cell.length_c   1.000
_cell.angle_alpha   90.00
_cell.angle_beta   90.00
_cell.angle_gamma   90.00
#
_symmetry.space_group_name_H-M   'P 1'
#
loop_
_entity.id
_entity.type
_entity.pdbx_description
1 polymer ?
#
loop_
_entity_poly.entity_id
_entity_poly.type
_entity_poly.pdbx_seq_one_letter_code
_entity_poly.pdbx_strand_id
1 'polypeptide(L)'
;MDIPIITKVTNYKNREVMHKWTDEEVRILLDCMIERGTIGLPADRAYYDELTVASKLPIKPNVTRQKVRYLRSTYLKTVSWLQRLNERGVQQWELADVRQKVREMCPFYARLRHIFGNKLSKSESAEDKTSTDSIKELEFDAFLAALDVNIIEPKLDLESPDFEELTLESTTITNHYLSNINNDLDDKYAERILDDYNSPPASTATNLKSSNSRGQISAVEDVDILRKARLHLESEKLEFERYKFDKMLELKKLEMDRNYELRKLKLEQEERFINLKRKYHDIFDTS
;
A
#
# COMPACT_ATOMS: atom_id res chain seq x y z
N MET A 1 -42.12 -18.21 50.63
CA MET A 1 -42.42 -17.53 49.36
C MET A 1 -41.08 -17.11 48.79
N ASP A 2 -40.54 -17.90 47.87
CA ASP A 2 -39.18 -17.71 47.36
C ASP A 2 -39.20 -16.77 46.16
N ILE A 3 -38.44 -15.68 46.26
CA ILE A 3 -38.32 -14.68 45.21
C ILE A 3 -37.15 -15.10 44.30
N PRO A 4 -37.37 -15.37 43.01
CA PRO A 4 -36.30 -15.77 42.10
C PRO A 4 -35.37 -14.58 41.82
N ILE A 5 -34.08 -14.76 42.09
CA ILE A 5 -33.03 -13.81 41.76
C ILE A 5 -32.80 -13.86 40.25
N ILE A 6 -33.37 -12.91 39.52
CA ILE A 6 -33.11 -12.71 38.09
C ILE A 6 -31.72 -12.07 37.97
N THR A 7 -30.68 -12.89 37.86
CA THR A 7 -29.34 -12.42 37.46
C THR A 7 -29.39 -12.00 35.99
N LYS A 8 -29.44 -10.68 35.76
CA LYS A 8 -29.29 -10.09 34.43
C LYS A 8 -27.87 -10.38 33.93
N VAL A 9 -27.73 -11.30 32.99
CA VAL A 9 -26.49 -11.52 32.25
C VAL A 9 -26.24 -10.31 31.37
N THR A 10 -25.50 -9.33 31.88
CA THR A 10 -25.06 -8.19 31.09
C THR A 10 -23.97 -8.67 30.12
N ASN A 11 -24.38 -8.89 28.88
CA ASN A 11 -23.54 -9.26 27.75
C ASN A 11 -22.71 -8.03 27.32
N TYR A 12 -21.81 -7.57 28.19
CA TYR A 12 -20.82 -6.56 27.83
C TYR A 12 -19.84 -7.22 26.86
N LYS A 13 -20.13 -7.09 25.57
CA LYS A 13 -19.15 -7.32 24.50
C LYS A 13 -17.91 -6.52 24.87
N ASN A 14 -16.89 -7.21 25.38
CA ASN A 14 -15.55 -6.69 25.60
C ASN A 14 -15.08 -6.10 24.27
N ARG A 15 -15.34 -4.81 24.06
CA ARG A 15 -14.66 -4.01 23.03
C ARG A 15 -13.25 -3.84 23.55
N GLU A 16 -12.44 -4.87 23.31
CA GLU A 16 -11.02 -4.84 23.59
C GLU A 16 -10.48 -3.55 22.98
N VAL A 17 -10.02 -2.65 23.84
CA VAL A 17 -9.52 -1.34 23.42
C VAL A 17 -8.37 -1.61 22.46
N MET A 18 -8.52 -1.17 21.21
CA MET A 18 -7.47 -1.35 20.21
C MET A 18 -6.23 -0.59 20.65
N HIS A 19 -5.13 -1.31 20.87
CA HIS A 19 -3.84 -0.71 21.21
C HIS A 19 -3.40 0.25 20.12
N LYS A 20 -3.10 1.50 20.50
CA LYS A 20 -2.56 2.51 19.59
C LYS A 20 -1.04 2.48 19.67
N TRP A 21 -0.42 1.99 18.61
CA TRP A 21 1.04 1.94 18.51
C TRP A 21 1.63 3.34 18.42
N THR A 22 2.55 3.66 19.34
CA THR A 22 3.39 4.85 19.21
C THR A 22 4.58 4.55 18.30
N ASP A 23 5.20 5.60 17.74
CA ASP A 23 6.39 5.43 16.92
C ASP A 23 7.55 4.82 17.71
N GLU A 24 7.66 5.15 18.99
CA GLU A 24 8.69 4.62 19.88
C GLU A 24 8.51 3.13 20.14
N GLU A 25 7.28 2.68 20.40
CA GLU A 25 6.99 1.24 20.53
C GLU A 25 7.34 0.47 19.26
N VAL A 26 7.12 1.07 18.09
CA VAL A 26 7.47 0.47 16.81
C VAL A 26 9.00 0.41 16.63
N ARG A 27 9.75 1.44 17.04
CA ARG A 27 11.21 1.40 17.02
C ARG A 27 11.76 0.28 17.90
N ILE A 28 11.36 0.23 19.17
CA ILE A 28 11.77 -0.82 20.12
C ILE A 28 11.46 -2.21 19.55
N LEU A 29 10.27 -2.39 18.98
CA LEU A 29 9.89 -3.65 18.34
C LEU A 29 10.82 -4.04 17.19
N LEU A 30 11.14 -3.10 16.29
CA LEU A 30 12.00 -3.36 15.14
C LEU A 30 13.44 -3.61 15.55
N ASP A 31 13.95 -2.87 16.53
CA ASP A 31 15.31 -3.03 17.04
C ASP A 31 15.47 -4.42 17.68
N CYS A 32 14.48 -4.87 18.47
CA CYS A 32 14.44 -6.25 18.99
C CYS A 32 14.43 -7.32 17.88
N MET A 33 13.76 -7.06 16.76
CA MET A 33 13.75 -7.97 15.61
C MET A 33 15.10 -8.02 14.90
N ILE A 34 15.83 -6.90 14.87
CA ILE A 34 17.17 -6.81 14.29
C ILE A 34 18.17 -7.57 15.18
N GLU A 35 18.16 -7.33 16.48
CA GLU A 35 19.07 -7.95 17.46
C GLU A 35 18.95 -9.49 17.50
N ARG A 36 17.71 -10.00 17.47
CA ARG A 36 17.46 -11.44 17.48
C ARG A 36 17.73 -12.12 16.14
N GLY A 37 17.91 -11.33 15.07
CA GLY A 37 18.07 -11.84 13.72
C GLY A 37 16.85 -12.58 13.20
N THR A 38 16.99 -13.14 12.01
CA THR A 38 15.90 -13.83 11.31
C THR A 38 15.70 -15.28 11.79
N ILE A 39 15.79 -15.51 13.10
CA ILE A 39 15.60 -16.84 13.70
C ILE A 39 14.09 -17.14 13.67
N GLY A 40 13.64 -17.75 12.58
CA GLY A 40 12.25 -18.18 12.39
C GLY A 40 11.47 -17.43 11.32
N LEU A 41 10.55 -18.15 10.68
CA LEU A 41 9.53 -17.54 9.83
C LEU A 41 8.60 -16.70 10.74
N PRO A 42 8.24 -15.45 10.37
CA PRO A 42 7.22 -14.65 11.06
C PRO A 42 5.81 -15.30 11.11
N ALA A 43 5.69 -16.56 10.72
CA ALA A 43 4.48 -17.34 10.79
C ALA A 43 4.29 -17.97 12.18
N ASP A 44 5.38 -18.25 12.91
CA ASP A 44 5.33 -18.98 14.17
C ASP A 44 4.82 -18.10 15.32
N ARG A 45 3.97 -18.67 16.17
CA ARG A 45 3.42 -18.01 17.36
C ARG A 45 4.50 -17.84 18.43
N ALA A 46 5.34 -18.87 18.63
CA ALA A 46 6.38 -18.87 19.66
C ALA A 46 7.34 -17.68 19.50
N TYR A 47 7.68 -17.34 18.25
CA TYR A 47 8.51 -16.18 17.92
C TYR A 47 7.95 -14.87 18.51
N TYR A 48 6.64 -14.63 18.39
CA TYR A 48 6.03 -13.39 18.89
C TYR A 48 5.89 -13.37 20.41
N ASP A 49 5.70 -14.54 21.03
CA ASP A 49 5.69 -14.65 22.48
C ASP A 49 7.07 -14.24 23.03
N GLU A 50 8.16 -14.76 22.46
CA GLU A 50 9.51 -14.35 22.85
C GLU A 50 9.83 -12.89 22.52
N LEU A 51 9.35 -12.38 21.39
CA LEU A 51 9.55 -10.99 20.99
C LEU A 51 8.85 -10.02 21.96
N THR A 52 7.66 -10.38 22.47
CA THR A 52 7.00 -9.57 23.51
C THR A 52 7.76 -9.59 24.83
N VAL A 53 8.35 -10.73 25.21
CA VAL A 53 9.19 -10.82 26.41
C VAL A 53 10.46 -9.98 26.25
N ALA A 54 11.10 -10.00 25.09
CA ALA A 54 12.32 -9.23 24.83
C ALA A 54 12.08 -7.71 24.76
N SER A 55 11.04 -7.29 24.03
CA SER A 55 10.70 -5.88 23.87
C SER A 55 10.18 -5.22 25.15
N LYS A 56 9.79 -6.02 26.16
CA LYS A 56 9.19 -5.56 27.42
C LYS A 56 7.95 -4.67 27.22
N LEU A 57 7.33 -4.74 26.03
CA LEU A 57 6.12 -4.00 25.74
C LEU A 57 4.93 -4.71 26.39
N PRO A 58 4.01 -3.99 27.06
CA PRO A 58 2.82 -4.56 27.68
C PRO A 58 1.74 -4.89 26.63
N ILE A 59 2.14 -5.49 25.51
CA ILE A 59 1.32 -5.73 24.32
C ILE A 59 1.16 -7.23 24.12
N LYS A 60 -0.07 -7.66 23.81
CA LYS A 60 -0.36 -9.06 23.53
C LYS A 60 0.35 -9.54 22.25
N PRO A 61 0.92 -10.75 22.21
CA PRO A 61 1.64 -11.30 21.04
C PRO A 61 0.86 -11.25 19.72
N ASN A 62 -0.46 -11.45 19.77
CA ASN A 62 -1.31 -11.38 18.57
C ASN A 62 -1.36 -9.96 17.97
N VAL A 63 -1.39 -8.93 18.82
CA VAL A 63 -1.38 -7.52 18.39
C VAL A 63 -0.02 -7.18 17.79
N THR A 64 1.08 -7.63 18.41
CA THR A 64 2.43 -7.52 17.88
C THR A 64 2.56 -8.18 16.50
N ARG A 65 2.04 -9.40 16.35
CA ARG A 65 2.03 -10.12 15.06
C ARG A 65 1.28 -9.36 13.97
N GLN A 66 0.09 -8.83 14.29
CA GLN A 66 -0.67 -8.01 13.35
C GLN A 66 0.11 -6.75 12.93
N LYS A 67 0.76 -6.08 13.88
CA LYS A 67 1.60 -4.91 13.61
C LYS A 67 2.77 -5.24 12.70
N VAL A 68 3.52 -6.31 12.98
CA VAL A 68 4.65 -6.75 12.14
C VAL A 68 4.19 -7.10 10.73
N ARG A 69 3.03 -7.77 10.58
CA ARG A 69 2.43 -8.04 9.26
C ARG A 69 2.11 -6.75 8.51
N TYR A 70 1.49 -5.78 9.18
CA TYR A 70 1.20 -4.48 8.60
C TYR A 70 2.49 -3.77 8.14
N LEU A 71 3.51 -3.71 9.01
CA LEU A 71 4.80 -3.09 8.69
C LEU A 71 5.46 -3.76 7.47
N ARG A 72 5.42 -5.10 7.39
CA ARG A 72 5.89 -5.85 6.22
C ARG A 72 5.11 -5.49 4.96
N SER A 73 3.77 -5.43 5.02
CA SER A 73 2.95 -5.04 3.88
C SER A 73 3.24 -3.62 3.41
N THR A 74 3.45 -2.67 4.34
CA THR A 74 3.83 -1.30 4.01
C THR A 74 5.21 -1.24 3.35
N TYR A 75 6.20 -1.96 3.89
CA TYR A 75 7.53 -2.10 3.29
C TYR A 75 7.45 -2.63 1.85
N LEU A 76 6.73 -3.75 1.63
CA LEU A 76 6.58 -4.34 0.29
C LEU A 76 5.89 -3.39 -0.69
N LYS A 77 4.88 -2.64 -0.25
CA LYS A 77 4.24 -1.60 -1.09
C LYS A 77 5.24 -0.53 -1.51
N THR A 78 6.11 -0.10 -0.60
CA THR A 78 7.17 0.87 -0.90
C THR A 78 8.20 0.30 -1.86
N VAL A 79 8.63 -0.95 -1.68
CA VAL A 79 9.54 -1.63 -2.62
C VAL A 79 8.92 -1.74 -4.01
N SER A 80 7.68 -2.18 -4.14
CA SER A 80 6.98 -2.25 -5.44
C SER A 80 6.74 -0.87 -6.07
N TRP A 81 6.66 0.19 -5.27
CA TRP A 81 6.62 1.55 -5.79
C TRP A 81 7.99 1.98 -6.34
N LEU A 82 9.07 1.72 -5.61
CA LEU A 82 10.44 1.98 -6.05
C LEU A 82 10.81 1.20 -7.32
N GLN A 83 10.39 -0.06 -7.42
CA GLN A 83 10.61 -0.88 -8.62
C GLN A 83 9.92 -0.27 -9.86
N ARG A 84 8.66 0.13 -9.72
CA ARG A 84 7.92 0.81 -10.82
C ARG A 84 8.52 2.16 -11.19
N LEU A 85 9.12 2.86 -10.23
CA LEU A 85 9.85 4.10 -10.50
C LEU A 85 11.11 3.82 -11.33
N ASN A 86 11.84 2.75 -10.99
CA ASN A 86 13.02 2.32 -11.75
C ASN A 86 12.67 1.93 -13.20
N GLU A 87 11.59 1.16 -13.39
CA GLU A 87 11.11 0.74 -14.71
C GLU A 87 10.72 1.91 -15.63
N ARG A 88 10.26 3.03 -15.07
CA ARG A 88 9.86 4.23 -15.83
C ARG A 88 11.03 5.15 -16.17
N GLY A 89 12.23 4.86 -15.68
CA GLY A 89 13.40 5.73 -15.78
C GLY A 89 13.33 6.85 -14.73
N VAL A 90 14.35 6.89 -13.87
CA VAL A 90 14.47 7.85 -12.74
C VAL A 90 14.64 9.31 -13.20
N GLN A 91 14.71 9.59 -14.50
CA GLN A 91 15.06 10.90 -15.06
C GLN A 91 14.12 12.04 -14.64
N GLN A 92 12.92 11.75 -14.13
CA GLN A 92 11.93 12.77 -13.76
C GLN A 92 11.90 13.12 -12.26
N TRP A 93 12.54 12.34 -11.38
CA TRP A 93 12.43 12.53 -9.93
C TRP A 93 13.78 12.87 -9.30
N GLU A 94 13.83 13.96 -8.54
CA GLU A 94 14.98 14.25 -7.70
C GLU A 94 15.09 13.22 -6.57
N LEU A 95 16.32 12.81 -6.22
CA LEU A 95 16.56 11.82 -5.18
C LEU A 95 15.99 12.25 -3.81
N ALA A 96 15.95 13.57 -3.55
CA ALA A 96 15.35 14.15 -2.35
C ALA A 96 13.84 13.87 -2.27
N ASP A 97 13.11 14.04 -3.38
CA ASP A 97 11.68 13.78 -3.46
C ASP A 97 11.36 12.30 -3.28
N VAL A 98 12.18 11.42 -3.87
CA VAL A 98 12.04 9.97 -3.69
C VAL A 98 12.20 9.60 -2.22
N ARG A 99 13.23 10.12 -1.54
CA ARG A 99 13.46 9.88 -0.10
C ARG A 99 12.32 10.38 0.76
N GLN A 100 11.83 11.59 0.49
CA GLN A 100 10.69 12.15 1.21
C GLN A 100 9.45 11.28 1.02
N LYS A 101 9.21 10.81 -0.22
CA LYS A 101 8.07 9.95 -0.50
C LYS A 101 8.18 8.58 0.17
N VAL A 102 9.37 7.98 0.19
CA VAL A 102 9.64 6.75 0.93
C VAL A 102 9.37 6.92 2.41
N ARG A 103 9.79 8.06 3.01
CA ARG A 103 9.55 8.37 4.42
C ARG A 103 8.06 8.54 4.74
N GLU A 104 7.30 9.19 3.85
CA GLU A 104 5.84 9.32 3.97
C GLU A 104 5.13 7.96 3.88
N MET A 105 5.54 7.12 2.94
CA MET A 105 4.92 5.81 2.74
C MET A 105 5.30 4.81 3.82
N CYS A 106 6.56 4.83 4.26
CA CYS A 106 7.14 3.89 5.19
C CYS A 106 8.18 4.59 6.08
N PRO A 107 7.75 5.15 7.23
CA PRO A 107 8.64 5.89 8.13
C PRO A 107 9.83 5.06 8.64
N PHE A 108 9.68 3.73 8.72
CA PHE A 108 10.70 2.80 9.21
C PHE A 108 11.37 2.01 8.09
N TYR A 109 11.41 2.53 6.86
CA TYR A 109 11.90 1.82 5.68
C TYR A 109 13.29 1.20 5.87
N ALA A 110 14.27 1.96 6.36
CA ALA A 110 15.65 1.48 6.53
C ALA A 110 15.74 0.26 7.48
N ARG A 111 15.11 0.34 8.66
CA ARG A 111 15.05 -0.78 9.62
C ARG A 111 14.33 -2.00 9.01
N LEU A 112 13.22 -1.77 8.31
CA LEU A 112 12.45 -2.84 7.66
C LEU A 112 13.21 -3.48 6.51
N ARG A 113 14.00 -2.71 5.75
CA ARG A 113 14.90 -3.20 4.71
C ARG A 113 15.97 -4.10 5.31
N HIS A 114 16.55 -3.74 6.46
CA HIS A 114 17.53 -4.59 7.14
C HIS A 114 16.92 -5.95 7.55
N ILE A 115 15.67 -5.95 8.04
CA ILE A 115 14.97 -7.17 8.49
C ILE A 115 14.50 -8.05 7.32
N PHE A 116 13.92 -7.43 6.28
CA PHE A 116 13.20 -8.14 5.22
C PHE A 116 13.93 -8.19 3.88
N GLY A 117 14.84 -7.26 3.61
CA GLY A 117 15.58 -7.15 2.35
C GLY A 117 16.48 -8.36 2.09
N ASN A 118 17.25 -8.79 3.09
CA ASN A 118 18.17 -9.92 2.97
C ASN A 118 17.50 -11.27 2.67
N LYS A 119 16.18 -11.38 2.88
CA LYS A 119 15.43 -12.62 2.62
C LYS A 119 15.01 -12.77 1.17
N LEU A 120 14.88 -11.67 0.43
CA LEU A 120 14.44 -11.70 -0.97
C LEU A 120 15.54 -12.32 -1.85
N SER A 121 16.78 -11.87 -1.69
CA SER A 121 17.92 -12.35 -2.50
C SER A 121 18.30 -13.81 -2.25
N LYS A 122 17.91 -14.40 -1.10
CA LYS A 122 18.29 -15.78 -0.75
C LYS A 122 17.30 -16.84 -1.21
N SER A 123 16.07 -16.45 -1.56
CA SER A 123 15.00 -17.38 -1.94
C SER A 123 15.11 -17.92 -3.38
N GLU A 124 15.89 -17.27 -4.24
CA GLU A 124 15.94 -17.58 -5.69
C GLU A 124 17.17 -18.41 -6.12
N SER A 125 18.07 -18.76 -5.20
CA SER A 125 19.36 -19.38 -5.56
C SER A 125 19.39 -20.92 -5.66
N ALA A 126 18.25 -21.61 -5.67
CA ALA A 126 18.26 -23.07 -5.64
C ALA A 126 18.14 -23.78 -7.00
N GLU A 127 17.66 -23.14 -8.08
CA GLU A 127 17.46 -23.86 -9.35
C GLU A 127 17.82 -22.99 -10.58
N ASP A 128 19.00 -23.27 -11.14
CA ASP A 128 19.37 -23.37 -12.56
C ASP A 128 18.87 -22.29 -13.59
N LYS A 129 19.83 -21.52 -14.15
CA LYS A 129 19.90 -20.91 -15.52
C LYS A 129 18.94 -19.72 -15.82
N THR A 130 19.28 -18.65 -16.52
CA THR A 130 20.35 -18.27 -17.47
C THR A 130 20.62 -16.76 -17.38
N SER A 131 21.89 -16.37 -17.45
CA SER A 131 22.42 -15.01 -17.35
C SER A 131 21.96 -14.07 -18.47
N THR A 132 21.09 -13.10 -18.13
CA THR A 132 21.10 -11.74 -18.73
C THR A 132 20.43 -10.67 -17.85
N ASP A 133 19.61 -11.02 -16.85
CA ASP A 133 18.92 -10.03 -16.00
C ASP A 133 19.72 -9.55 -14.76
N SER A 134 20.88 -10.14 -14.50
CA SER A 134 21.66 -9.88 -13.28
C SER A 134 22.28 -8.47 -13.19
N ILE A 135 22.38 -7.74 -14.31
CA ILE A 135 22.98 -6.38 -14.33
C ILE A 135 22.01 -5.33 -13.74
N LYS A 136 20.70 -5.48 -13.95
CA LYS A 136 19.70 -4.49 -13.46
C LYS A 136 19.48 -4.56 -11.96
N GLU A 137 19.68 -5.73 -11.36
CA GLU A 137 19.50 -5.95 -9.93
C GLU A 137 20.62 -5.28 -9.11
N LEU A 138 21.86 -5.32 -9.60
CA LEU A 138 23.01 -4.64 -8.99
C LEU A 138 22.87 -3.10 -9.02
N GLU A 139 22.32 -2.54 -10.09
CA GLU A 139 22.04 -1.10 -10.17
C GLU A 139 20.92 -0.69 -9.21
N PHE A 140 19.88 -1.52 -9.05
CA PHE A 140 18.79 -1.26 -8.13
C PHE A 140 19.26 -1.34 -6.67
N ASP A 141 20.09 -2.31 -6.32
CA ASP A 141 20.66 -2.41 -4.97
C ASP A 141 21.61 -1.24 -4.66
N ALA A 142 22.40 -0.80 -5.65
CA ALA A 142 23.22 0.40 -5.53
C ALA A 142 22.36 1.66 -5.36
N PHE A 143 21.26 1.79 -6.11
CA PHE A 143 20.29 2.89 -5.96
C PHE A 143 19.64 2.89 -4.58
N LEU A 144 19.21 1.73 -4.09
CA LEU A 144 18.66 1.60 -2.75
C LEU A 144 19.73 1.86 -1.68
N ALA A 145 20.96 1.40 -1.86
CA ALA A 145 22.07 1.69 -0.94
C ALA A 145 22.37 3.20 -0.89
N ALA A 146 22.31 3.89 -2.03
CA ALA A 146 22.41 5.34 -2.08
C ALA A 146 21.29 6.06 -1.31
N LEU A 147 20.12 5.44 -1.11
CA LEU A 147 19.08 5.98 -0.21
C LEU A 147 19.45 5.85 1.27
N ASP A 148 20.22 4.84 1.67
CA ASP A 148 20.55 4.55 3.08
C ASP A 148 21.77 5.32 3.61
N VAL A 149 22.75 5.68 2.76
CA VAL A 149 24.06 6.24 3.20
C VAL A 149 23.98 7.60 3.92
N ASN A 150 22.86 8.32 3.86
CA ASN A 150 22.74 9.65 4.49
C ASN A 150 21.79 9.72 5.70
N ILE A 151 21.38 8.60 6.29
CA ILE A 151 20.65 8.61 7.57
C ILE A 151 21.66 8.56 8.71
N ILE A 152 22.44 9.63 8.86
CA ILE A 152 23.00 9.96 10.16
C ILE A 152 21.81 10.50 10.94
N GLU A 153 21.21 9.67 11.81
CA GLU A 153 20.26 10.17 12.80
C GLU A 153 20.98 11.33 13.52
N PRO A 154 20.49 12.57 13.43
CA PRO A 154 21.10 13.67 14.16
C PRO A 154 21.05 13.26 15.62
N LYS A 155 22.23 13.01 16.19
CA LYS A 155 22.41 12.76 17.61
C LYS A 155 21.91 14.02 18.31
N LEU A 156 20.66 13.97 18.78
CA LEU A 156 20.08 15.01 19.61
C LEU A 156 20.83 14.96 20.93
N ASP A 157 21.92 15.72 21.03
CA ASP A 157 22.49 16.10 22.30
C ASP A 157 21.42 16.98 22.98
N LEU A 158 20.57 16.32 23.80
CA LEU A 158 19.62 16.96 24.70
C LEU A 158 20.43 17.70 25.77
N GLU A 159 20.83 18.94 25.48
CA GLU A 159 20.90 19.96 26.52
C GLU A 159 19.50 20.57 26.64
N SER A 160 18.86 20.24 27.76
CA SER A 160 17.56 20.71 28.21
C SER A 160 17.47 22.25 28.21
N PRO A 161 16.59 22.87 27.39
CA PRO A 161 16.13 24.22 27.65
C PRO A 161 14.86 24.16 28.53
N ASP A 162 14.88 24.91 29.63
CA ASP A 162 13.72 25.19 30.48
C ASP A 162 12.52 25.63 29.62
N PHE A 163 11.43 24.86 29.72
CA PHE A 163 10.21 25.10 28.97
C PHE A 163 9.29 26.02 29.78
N GLU A 164 9.26 27.30 29.42
CA GLU A 164 8.19 28.21 29.85
C GLU A 164 6.88 27.86 29.14
N GLU A 165 5.84 27.84 29.97
CA GLU A 165 4.44 27.57 29.70
C GLU A 165 3.85 28.56 28.67
N LEU A 166 3.44 28.07 27.49
CA LEU A 166 2.75 28.88 26.49
C LEU A 166 1.45 28.21 26.03
N THR A 167 0.42 29.06 26.09
CA THR A 167 -1.02 28.79 26.07
C THR A 167 -1.56 28.27 24.75
N LEU A 168 -2.55 27.37 24.85
CA LEU A 168 -3.35 26.80 23.78
C LEU A 168 -4.16 27.85 23.00
N GLU A 169 -3.87 28.01 21.72
CA GLU A 169 -4.84 28.53 20.75
C GLU A 169 -5.18 27.46 19.71
N SER A 170 -6.48 27.16 19.63
CA SER A 170 -7.06 26.14 18.75
C SER A 170 -6.99 26.58 17.29
N THR A 171 -6.16 25.92 16.49
CA THR A 171 -6.16 26.08 15.04
C THR A 171 -7.02 25.01 14.38
N THR A 172 -8.13 25.48 13.81
CA THR A 172 -9.04 24.72 12.94
C THR A 172 -8.29 24.31 11.67
N ILE A 173 -7.99 23.02 11.50
CA ILE A 173 -7.39 22.47 10.28
C ILE A 173 -8.50 22.25 9.26
N THR A 174 -8.55 23.12 8.26
CA THR A 174 -9.44 23.06 7.10
C THR A 174 -8.92 22.03 6.08
N ASN A 175 -9.67 20.95 5.86
CA ASN A 175 -9.37 19.92 4.86
C ASN A 175 -9.55 20.47 3.43
N HIS A 176 -8.45 20.77 2.74
CA HIS A 176 -8.48 21.28 1.36
C HIS A 176 -7.69 20.42 0.33
N TYR A 177 -7.51 19.12 0.58
CA TYR A 177 -6.54 18.29 -0.17
C TYR A 177 -7.07 17.26 -1.18
N LEU A 178 -8.35 17.28 -1.60
CA LEU A 178 -8.88 16.21 -2.49
C LEU A 178 -9.57 16.68 -3.79
N SER A 179 -9.14 17.77 -4.41
CA SER A 179 -9.78 18.24 -5.66
C SER A 179 -8.88 18.48 -6.86
N ASN A 180 -7.67 17.89 -6.95
CA ASN A 180 -6.77 18.26 -8.06
C ASN A 180 -6.03 17.13 -8.80
N ILE A 181 -6.68 15.99 -9.05
CA ILE A 181 -6.08 14.92 -9.90
C ILE A 181 -7.09 14.32 -10.90
N ASN A 182 -7.92 15.12 -11.55
CA ASN A 182 -8.62 14.66 -12.75
C ASN A 182 -8.79 15.84 -13.70
N ASN A 183 -8.29 15.67 -14.92
CA ASN A 183 -8.49 16.45 -16.16
C ASN A 183 -7.17 16.99 -16.73
N ASP A 184 -6.33 16.11 -17.29
CA ASP A 184 -5.50 16.48 -18.44
C ASP A 184 -4.93 15.26 -19.20
N LEU A 185 -5.80 14.31 -19.56
CA LEU A 185 -5.48 13.32 -20.59
C LEU A 185 -6.25 13.70 -21.85
N ASP A 186 -5.70 14.73 -22.50
CA ASP A 186 -6.10 15.24 -23.81
C ASP A 186 -5.88 14.19 -24.90
N ASP A 187 -6.92 14.02 -25.70
CA ASP A 187 -7.25 13.05 -26.77
C ASP A 187 -6.23 12.85 -27.92
N LYS A 188 -4.94 13.13 -27.75
CA LYS A 188 -3.99 13.20 -28.88
C LYS A 188 -3.29 11.89 -29.30
N TYR A 189 -3.57 10.77 -28.66
CA TYR A 189 -2.88 9.49 -28.97
C TYR A 189 -3.72 8.44 -29.69
N ALA A 190 -5.02 8.67 -29.93
CA ALA A 190 -5.88 7.68 -30.59
C ALA A 190 -5.76 7.64 -32.13
N GLU A 191 -5.11 8.62 -32.76
CA GLU A 191 -5.12 8.76 -34.24
C GLU A 191 -3.85 8.26 -34.96
N ARG A 192 -2.88 7.65 -34.27
CA ARG A 192 -1.58 7.31 -34.89
C ARG A 192 -1.28 5.81 -35.10
N ILE A 193 -2.26 4.92 -34.91
CA ILE A 193 -2.04 3.46 -34.99
C ILE A 193 -2.69 2.80 -36.23
N LEU A 194 -3.37 3.53 -37.13
CA LEU A 194 -4.04 2.90 -38.27
C LEU A 194 -3.29 2.89 -39.63
N ASP A 195 -2.13 3.53 -39.76
CA ASP A 195 -1.51 3.70 -41.10
C ASP A 195 -0.38 2.72 -41.46
N ASP A 196 0.07 1.83 -40.56
CA ASP A 196 1.28 1.02 -40.80
C ASP A 196 1.03 -0.45 -41.22
N TYR A 197 -0.23 -0.82 -41.52
CA TYR A 197 -0.59 -2.22 -41.86
C TYR A 197 -0.68 -2.55 -43.36
N ASN A 198 -0.27 -1.65 -44.26
CA ASN A 198 -0.37 -1.86 -45.71
C ASN A 198 0.96 -1.78 -46.49
N SER A 199 2.12 -2.01 -45.85
CA SER A 199 3.37 -2.16 -46.60
C SER A 199 3.53 -3.60 -47.13
N PRO A 200 3.66 -3.81 -48.46
CA PRO A 200 3.83 -5.14 -49.03
C PRO A 200 5.21 -5.72 -48.66
N PRO A 201 5.32 -7.03 -48.38
CA PRO A 201 6.57 -7.64 -47.98
C PRO A 201 7.56 -7.62 -49.15
N ALA A 202 8.63 -6.84 -49.00
CA ALA A 202 9.77 -6.86 -49.90
C ALA A 202 10.38 -8.26 -49.93
N SER A 203 10.21 -8.92 -51.08
CA SER A 203 10.66 -10.27 -51.35
C SER A 203 12.20 -10.33 -51.35
N THR A 204 12.79 -10.86 -50.28
CA THR A 204 14.18 -11.34 -50.32
C THR A 204 14.17 -12.85 -50.45
N ALA A 205 14.25 -13.29 -51.70
CA ALA A 205 14.43 -14.67 -52.09
C ALA A 205 15.79 -15.18 -51.60
N THR A 206 15.81 -16.06 -50.60
CA THR A 206 16.94 -16.96 -50.35
C THR A 206 16.46 -18.39 -50.53
N ASN A 207 16.99 -19.01 -51.58
CA ASN A 207 16.80 -20.40 -51.95
C ASN A 207 17.44 -21.32 -50.89
N LEU A 208 16.62 -21.98 -50.08
CA LEU A 208 17.03 -23.16 -49.32
C LEU A 208 16.11 -24.32 -49.70
N LYS A 209 16.55 -25.07 -50.71
CA LYS A 209 16.05 -26.40 -51.03
C LYS A 209 16.42 -27.33 -49.88
N SER A 210 15.45 -27.66 -49.03
CA SER A 210 15.53 -28.83 -48.16
C SER A 210 14.22 -29.60 -48.27
N SER A 211 14.31 -30.69 -49.01
CA SER A 211 13.30 -31.73 -49.18
C SER A 211 13.02 -32.44 -47.86
N ASN A 212 11.85 -32.21 -47.26
CA ASN A 212 11.25 -33.18 -46.34
C ASN A 212 9.73 -33.01 -46.25
N SER A 213 9.03 -33.52 -47.26
CA SER A 213 7.57 -33.46 -47.39
C SER A 213 6.92 -34.71 -46.77
N ARG A 214 6.66 -34.71 -45.45
CA ARG A 214 5.67 -35.64 -44.87
C ARG A 214 5.05 -35.28 -43.50
N GLY A 215 5.13 -34.03 -43.03
CA GLY A 215 4.61 -33.66 -41.70
C GLY A 215 3.82 -32.35 -41.60
N GLN A 216 3.47 -31.68 -42.71
CA GLN A 216 3.02 -30.27 -42.66
C GLN A 216 1.53 -30.02 -42.41
N ILE A 217 0.68 -31.04 -42.28
CA ILE A 217 -0.76 -30.83 -42.05
C ILE A 217 -1.08 -30.53 -40.57
N SER A 218 -0.27 -31.03 -39.62
CA SER A 218 -0.51 -30.83 -38.18
C SER A 218 -0.15 -29.43 -37.68
N ALA A 219 0.83 -28.75 -38.30
CA ALA A 219 1.31 -27.46 -37.81
C ALA A 219 0.33 -26.29 -38.07
N VAL A 220 -0.61 -26.44 -39.00
CA VAL A 220 -1.59 -25.38 -39.31
C VAL A 220 -2.75 -25.38 -38.31
N GLU A 221 -3.19 -26.55 -37.85
CA GLU A 221 -4.25 -26.68 -36.84
C GLU A 221 -3.80 -26.11 -35.49
N ASP A 222 -2.54 -26.31 -35.10
CA ASP A 222 -1.98 -25.79 -33.86
C ASP A 222 -1.94 -24.26 -33.80
N VAL A 223 -1.71 -23.59 -34.93
CA VAL A 223 -1.68 -22.11 -35.00
C VAL A 223 -3.07 -21.52 -34.76
N ASP A 224 -4.12 -22.14 -35.30
CA ASP A 224 -5.49 -21.68 -35.09
C ASP A 224 -5.99 -21.94 -33.67
N ILE A 225 -5.57 -23.05 -33.05
CA ILE A 225 -5.84 -23.31 -31.62
C ILE A 225 -5.16 -22.24 -30.76
N LEU A 226 -3.89 -21.90 -31.03
CA LEU A 226 -3.16 -20.89 -30.27
C LEU A 226 -3.79 -19.49 -30.43
N ARG A 227 -4.22 -19.15 -31.66
CA ARG A 227 -4.90 -17.87 -31.94
C ARG A 227 -6.22 -17.76 -31.18
N LYS A 228 -7.03 -18.82 -31.16
CA LYS A 228 -8.29 -18.86 -30.39
C LYS A 228 -8.05 -18.74 -28.90
N ALA A 229 -7.05 -19.45 -28.35
CA ALA A 229 -6.68 -19.35 -26.95
C ALA A 229 -6.24 -17.93 -26.56
N ARG A 230 -5.47 -17.26 -27.42
CA ARG A 230 -5.06 -15.87 -27.21
C ARG A 230 -6.26 -14.91 -27.18
N LEU A 231 -7.18 -15.03 -28.14
CA LEU A 231 -8.39 -14.21 -28.19
C LEU A 231 -9.29 -14.44 -26.97
N HIS A 232 -9.38 -15.68 -26.49
CA HIS A 232 -10.13 -16.02 -25.28
C HIS A 232 -9.55 -15.33 -24.05
N LEU A 233 -8.23 -15.41 -23.84
CA LEU A 233 -7.56 -14.73 -22.72
C LEU A 233 -7.71 -13.21 -22.78
N GLU A 234 -7.67 -12.63 -23.98
CA GLU A 234 -7.88 -11.19 -24.17
C GLU A 234 -9.32 -10.78 -23.83
N SER A 235 -10.31 -11.59 -24.22
CA SER A 235 -11.71 -11.43 -23.83
C SER A 235 -11.91 -11.50 -22.31
N GLU A 236 -11.36 -12.53 -21.66
CA GLU A 236 -11.48 -12.67 -20.19
C GLU A 236 -10.81 -11.52 -19.45
N LYS A 237 -9.67 -11.03 -19.94
CA LYS A 237 -9.00 -9.86 -19.38
C LYS A 237 -9.88 -8.61 -19.46
N LEU A 238 -10.50 -8.35 -20.61
CA LEU A 238 -11.42 -7.22 -20.81
C LEU A 238 -12.64 -7.33 -19.89
N GLU A 239 -13.21 -8.53 -19.75
CA GLU A 239 -14.35 -8.75 -18.85
C GLU A 239 -13.98 -8.50 -17.39
N PHE A 240 -12.80 -8.93 -16.96
CA PHE A 240 -12.29 -8.67 -15.62
C PHE A 240 -12.05 -7.18 -15.35
N GLU A 241 -11.49 -6.46 -16.33
CA GLU A 241 -11.29 -5.01 -16.24
C GLU A 241 -12.62 -4.26 -16.13
N ARG A 242 -13.62 -4.64 -16.93
CA ARG A 242 -14.98 -4.10 -16.86
C ARG A 242 -15.62 -4.38 -15.49
N TYR A 243 -15.55 -5.61 -15.02
CA TYR A 243 -16.06 -5.98 -13.69
C TYR A 243 -15.42 -5.14 -12.57
N LYS A 244 -14.10 -4.94 -12.63
CA LYS A 244 -13.37 -4.13 -11.66
C LYS A 244 -13.82 -2.67 -11.70
N PHE A 245 -14.04 -2.13 -12.90
CA PHE A 245 -14.54 -0.76 -13.08
C PHE A 245 -15.95 -0.60 -12.51
N ASP A 246 -16.86 -1.53 -12.84
CA ASP A 246 -18.23 -1.52 -12.34
C ASP A 246 -18.26 -1.61 -10.80
N LYS A 247 -17.43 -2.46 -10.21
CA LYS A 247 -17.32 -2.58 -8.74
C LYS A 247 -16.77 -1.32 -8.09
N MET A 248 -15.79 -0.67 -8.73
CA MET A 248 -15.23 0.59 -8.23
C MET A 248 -16.27 1.72 -8.28
N LEU A 249 -17.05 1.79 -9.36
CA LEU A 249 -18.14 2.75 -9.51
C LEU A 249 -19.23 2.53 -8.46
N GLU A 250 -19.60 1.28 -8.21
CA GLU A 250 -20.58 0.89 -7.17
C GLU A 250 -20.10 1.32 -5.76
N LEU A 251 -18.84 1.03 -5.42
CA LEU A 251 -18.26 1.44 -4.14
C LEU A 251 -18.22 2.96 -3.98
N LYS A 252 -17.86 3.69 -5.04
CA LYS A 252 -17.83 5.16 -5.04
C LYS A 252 -19.22 5.75 -4.85
N LYS A 253 -20.24 5.17 -5.46
CA LYS A 253 -21.64 5.57 -5.27
C LYS A 253 -22.07 5.38 -3.80
N LEU A 254 -21.78 4.22 -3.22
CA LEU A 254 -22.10 3.92 -1.83
C LEU A 254 -21.38 4.85 -0.83
N GLU A 255 -20.13 5.22 -1.13
CA GLU A 255 -19.38 6.21 -0.35
C GLU A 255 -20.03 7.61 -0.42
N MET A 256 -20.43 8.06 -1.62
CA MET A 256 -21.13 9.34 -1.77
C MET A 256 -22.47 9.36 -1.03
N ASP A 257 -23.26 8.29 -1.12
CA ASP A 257 -24.54 8.17 -0.43
C ASP A 257 -24.34 8.23 1.10
N ARG A 258 -23.34 7.52 1.62
CA ARG A 258 -22.98 7.56 3.05
C ARG A 258 -22.58 8.97 3.49
N ASN A 259 -21.76 9.65 2.69
CA ASN A 259 -21.31 11.00 3.00
C ASN A 259 -22.46 12.02 2.94
N TYR A 260 -23.41 11.83 2.04
CA TYR A 260 -24.63 12.63 1.96
C TYR A 260 -25.47 12.49 3.23
N GLU A 261 -25.73 11.26 3.70
CA GLU A 261 -26.49 11.02 4.93
C GLU A 261 -25.79 11.58 6.17
N LEU A 262 -24.46 11.46 6.27
CA LEU A 262 -23.69 12.07 7.36
C LEU A 262 -23.81 13.59 7.35
N ARG A 263 -23.76 14.23 6.16
CA ARG A 263 -23.90 15.68 6.04
C ARG A 263 -25.30 16.14 6.42
N LYS A 264 -26.33 15.39 6.03
CA LYS A 264 -27.72 15.65 6.41
C LYS A 264 -27.93 15.59 7.93
N LEU A 265 -27.42 14.54 8.59
CA LEU A 265 -27.46 14.41 10.05
C LEU A 265 -26.75 15.56 10.77
N LYS A 266 -25.61 16.00 10.25
CA LYS A 266 -24.85 17.12 10.82
C LYS A 266 -25.66 18.43 10.77
N LEU A 267 -26.31 18.72 9.64
CA LEU A 267 -27.17 19.89 9.49
C LEU A 267 -28.38 19.85 10.43
N GLU A 268 -29.00 18.68 10.60
CA GLU A 268 -30.13 18.53 11.53
C GLU A 268 -29.70 18.76 13.00
N GLN A 269 -28.52 18.26 13.39
CA GLN A 269 -27.97 18.53 14.72
C GLN A 269 -27.66 20.02 14.94
N GLU A 270 -27.12 20.69 13.93
CA GLU A 270 -26.83 22.12 13.97
C GLU A 270 -28.11 22.95 14.06
N GLU A 271 -29.15 22.60 13.32
CA GLU A 271 -30.46 23.25 13.41
C GLU A 271 -31.09 23.09 14.80
N ARG A 272 -31.04 21.87 15.37
CA ARG A 272 -31.51 21.62 16.74
C ARG A 272 -30.75 22.46 17.76
N PHE A 273 -29.43 22.59 17.59
CA PHE A 273 -28.60 23.41 18.46
C PHE A 273 -28.95 24.91 18.36
N ILE A 274 -29.13 25.43 17.15
CA ILE A 274 -29.55 26.83 16.91
C ILE A 274 -30.93 27.09 17.53
N ASN A 275 -31.89 26.19 17.32
CA ASN A 275 -33.24 26.31 17.89
C ASN A 275 -33.24 26.27 19.41
N LEU A 276 -32.39 25.42 20.01
CA LEU A 276 -32.22 25.38 21.46
C LEU A 276 -31.63 26.70 21.98
N LYS A 277 -30.60 27.22 21.31
CA LYS A 277 -29.96 28.50 21.67
C LYS A 277 -30.94 29.67 21.61
N ARG A 278 -31.81 29.74 20.59
CA ARG A 278 -32.87 30.75 20.49
C ARG A 278 -33.83 30.67 21.68
N LYS A 279 -34.33 29.46 22.00
CA LYS A 279 -35.22 29.25 23.15
C LYS A 279 -34.61 29.71 24.47
N TYR A 280 -33.32 29.48 24.69
CA TYR A 280 -32.63 29.98 25.88
C TYR A 280 -32.56 31.50 25.90
N HIS A 281 -32.27 32.15 24.77
CA HIS A 281 -32.20 33.62 24.71
C HIS A 281 -33.54 34.28 25.06
N ASP A 282 -34.66 33.77 24.54
CA ASP A 282 -36.00 34.31 24.80
C ASP A 282 -36.39 34.25 26.29
N ILE A 283 -35.90 33.24 27.03
CA ILE A 283 -36.16 33.09 28.48
C ILE A 283 -35.39 34.14 29.28
N PHE A 284 -34.16 34.46 28.88
CA PHE A 284 -33.32 35.42 29.60
C PHE A 284 -33.63 36.88 29.28
N ASP A 285 -34.16 37.17 28.09
CA ASP A 285 -34.50 38.55 27.70
C ASP A 285 -35.85 39.04 28.28
N THR A 286 -36.65 38.14 28.88
CA THR A 286 -37.97 38.46 29.45
C THR A 286 -37.97 38.61 30.98
N SER A 287 -36.82 38.47 31.64
CA SER A 287 -36.62 38.70 33.09
C SER A 287 -35.86 39.99 33.37
#